data_AF-A0A133ZBE3-F1
#
_entry.id   AF-A0A133ZBE3-F1
#
_cell.length_a   1.000
_cell.length_b   1.000
_cell.length_c   1.000
_cell.angle_alpha   90.00
_cell.angle_beta   90.00
_cell.angle_gamma   90.00
#
_symmetry.space_group_name_H-M   'P 1'
#
loop_
_entity.id
_entity.type
_entity.pdbx_description
1 polymer ?
#
loop_
_entity_poly.entity_id
_entity_poly.type
_entity_poly.pdbx_seq_one_letter_code
_entity_poly.pdbx_strand_id
1 'polypeptide(L)'
;MTQHYQQLITVDALDLTDTDAATAKLQELGATHVETTDGDVYKIFSRLNRKSVPLNHAAQGPQRLTFNKVASFGTMTDQPAEGHAGRAHALLSASGAHRWLHCTPSARLEERYPDSESAAAAEGTLAHELAEHKLRLLLDEPTTLVDRDGIDEEMDSHTDDYADAVMAELAAARETSPGAFLAIEQRLDFSHIVPDGFGTGDAVIVGDGTMTIVDLKYGKGVEVSAVGNPQMRLYALGALHLYGMLYNVQRVRMVIFQPRRNNISTDEITVTELLAWAEDVVKPAAALAIEGSGELAAGEWCTFCRHAPQCQALAQHYFQPVPMESEGSLVPAAPDPATLTDEQIAQIVTWSGELKKWLGKVENHALDKANQGHEYPGLKLVEGRSVRKYTDETAVADVVQELGHDPYEKKVLGITAMTKLLGKKTFDQSVGPLLHKPAGKPTLVPADDPRPALTIATADTVFQPIETKETA
;
A
#
# COMPACT_ATOMS: atom_id res chain seq x y z
N MET A 1 13.68 1.67 20.62
CA MET A 1 12.40 1.89 21.32
C MET A 1 12.58 3.03 22.30
N THR A 2 11.98 4.19 22.04
CA THR A 2 12.05 5.33 22.95
C THR A 2 10.95 5.12 24.00
N GLN A 3 11.34 4.78 25.23
CA GLN A 3 10.36 4.58 26.31
C GLN A 3 9.76 5.94 26.68
N HIS A 4 8.42 6.02 26.75
CA HIS A 4 7.73 7.25 27.12
C HIS A 4 7.12 7.12 28.52
N TYR A 5 7.23 8.18 29.32
CA TYR A 5 6.61 8.23 30.64
C TYR A 5 5.15 8.64 30.53
N GLN A 6 4.23 7.76 30.93
CA GLN A 6 2.82 8.07 31.04
C GLN A 6 2.50 8.48 32.48
N GLN A 7 2.18 9.75 32.68
CA GLN A 7 1.70 10.27 33.96
C GLN A 7 0.34 9.65 34.33
N LEU A 8 0.21 9.12 35.54
CA LEU A 8 -1.03 8.54 36.06
C LEU A 8 -1.64 9.38 37.19
N ILE A 9 -0.80 9.97 38.04
CA ILE A 9 -1.25 10.79 39.17
C ILE A 9 -0.18 11.82 39.57
N THR A 10 -0.59 13.06 39.86
CA THR A 10 0.31 14.09 40.39
C THR A 10 0.59 13.85 41.87
N VAL A 11 1.74 14.33 42.37
CA VAL A 11 2.09 14.18 43.80
C VAL A 11 1.05 14.83 44.73
N ASP A 12 0.47 15.95 44.31
CA ASP A 12 -0.52 16.71 45.10
C ASP A 12 -1.86 15.99 45.24
N ALA A 13 -2.15 15.01 44.38
CA ALA A 13 -3.36 14.20 44.42
C ALA A 13 -3.22 12.95 45.33
N LEU A 14 -2.09 12.82 46.03
CA LEU A 14 -1.82 11.76 47.01
C LEU A 14 -1.85 12.33 48.43
N ASP A 15 -2.52 11.63 49.33
CA ASP A 15 -2.38 11.89 50.75
C ASP A 15 -1.06 11.30 51.26
N LEU A 16 -0.05 12.14 51.38
CA LEU A 16 1.29 11.74 51.84
C LEU A 16 1.40 11.64 53.37
N THR A 17 0.33 11.94 54.12
CA THR A 17 0.31 11.75 55.58
C THR A 17 0.14 10.28 55.97
N ASP A 18 -0.47 9.48 55.09
CA ASP A 18 -0.56 8.02 55.14
C ASP A 18 0.15 7.37 53.94
N THR A 19 1.42 7.05 54.12
CA THR A 19 2.25 6.49 53.04
C THR A 19 1.89 5.06 52.67
N ASP A 20 1.20 4.32 53.53
CA ASP A 20 0.75 2.96 53.21
C ASP A 20 -0.48 3.03 52.28
N ALA A 21 -1.44 3.93 52.58
CA ALA A 21 -2.57 4.21 51.69
C ALA A 21 -2.11 4.79 50.34
N ALA A 22 -1.15 5.73 50.34
CA ALA A 22 -0.57 6.27 49.12
C ALA A 22 0.14 5.19 48.28
N THR A 23 0.89 4.28 48.92
CA THR A 23 1.53 3.16 48.22
C THR A 23 0.49 2.23 47.59
N ALA A 24 -0.59 1.90 48.32
CA ALA A 24 -1.66 1.05 47.81
C ALA A 24 -2.35 1.68 46.58
N LYS A 25 -2.63 2.99 46.64
CA LYS A 25 -3.20 3.74 45.51
C LYS A 25 -2.27 3.77 44.29
N LEU A 26 -0.96 3.91 44.49
CA LEU A 26 0.01 3.82 43.39
C LEU A 26 0.08 2.43 42.76
N GLN A 27 -0.03 1.38 43.58
CA GLN A 27 -0.09 -0.01 43.08
C GLN A 27 -1.37 -0.29 42.31
N GLU A 28 -2.52 0.20 42.78
CA GLU A 28 -3.80 0.10 42.09
C GLU A 28 -3.78 0.77 40.72
N LEU A 29 -3.14 1.95 40.62
CA LEU A 29 -2.96 2.67 39.36
C LEU A 29 -1.89 2.04 38.45
N GLY A 30 -1.11 1.07 38.93
CA GLY A 30 -0.02 0.48 38.16
C GLY A 30 1.19 1.40 37.99
N ALA A 31 1.38 2.38 38.88
CA ALA A 31 2.51 3.30 38.83
C ALA A 31 3.82 2.58 39.21
N THR A 32 4.77 2.56 38.28
CA THR A 32 6.08 1.88 38.43
C THR A 32 7.26 2.85 38.45
N HIS A 33 7.04 4.09 38.01
CA HIS A 33 8.05 5.14 37.88
C HIS A 33 7.56 6.47 38.48
N VAL A 34 8.51 7.35 38.79
CA VAL A 34 8.28 8.70 39.29
C VAL A 34 9.02 9.69 38.41
N GLU A 35 8.38 10.82 38.10
CA GLU A 35 8.98 11.93 37.37
C GLU A 35 9.30 13.07 38.35
N THR A 36 10.48 13.65 38.22
CA THR A 36 10.91 14.80 39.02
C THR A 36 10.34 16.11 38.48
N THR A 37 10.36 17.16 39.30
CA THR A 37 10.04 18.52 38.85
C THR A 37 10.97 19.04 37.74
N ASP A 38 12.13 18.40 37.55
CA ASP A 38 13.13 18.75 36.55
C ASP A 38 13.01 17.87 35.27
N GLY A 39 12.03 16.94 35.23
CA GLY A 39 11.75 16.07 34.08
C GLY A 39 12.50 14.74 34.03
N ASP A 40 13.25 14.40 35.08
CA ASP A 40 13.95 13.11 35.17
C ASP A 40 13.00 12.00 35.64
N VAL A 41 13.09 10.81 35.02
CA VAL A 41 12.23 9.67 35.36
C VAL A 41 13.03 8.55 36.02
N TYR A 42 12.55 8.07 37.16
CA TYR A 42 13.18 7.01 37.94
C TYR A 42 12.21 5.88 38.27
N LYS A 43 12.70 4.64 38.25
CA LYS A 43 11.92 3.47 38.65
C LYS A 43 11.78 3.40 40.18
N ILE A 44 10.56 3.20 40.67
CA ILE A 44 10.28 3.04 42.10
C ILE A 44 10.77 1.66 42.54
N PHE A 45 11.54 1.62 43.62
CA PHE A 45 12.13 0.36 44.10
C PHE A 45 11.24 -0.38 45.10
N SER A 46 10.59 0.36 45.99
CA SER A 46 9.80 -0.19 47.08
C SER A 46 8.70 0.78 47.50
N ARG A 47 7.87 0.36 48.46
CA ARG A 47 6.85 1.21 49.09
C ARG A 47 7.37 2.60 49.48
N LEU A 48 6.47 3.58 49.46
CA LEU A 48 6.79 4.96 49.82
C LEU A 48 7.24 5.03 51.29
N ASN A 49 8.20 5.91 51.56
CA ASN A 49 8.58 6.27 52.92
C ASN A 49 7.95 7.59 53.31
N ARG A 50 7.85 7.83 54.62
CA ARG A 50 7.23 9.02 55.25
C ARG A 50 7.64 10.39 54.66
N LYS A 51 8.79 10.48 54.01
CA LYS A 51 9.32 11.73 53.44
C LYS A 51 9.91 11.58 52.03
N SER A 52 9.86 10.40 51.42
CA SER A 52 10.60 10.13 50.18
C SER A 52 10.10 8.91 49.42
N VAL A 53 10.36 8.90 48.11
CA VAL A 53 10.24 7.76 47.20
C VAL A 53 11.59 7.02 47.11
N PRO A 54 11.66 5.71 47.43
CA PRO A 54 12.85 4.89 47.20
C PRO A 54 12.97 4.53 45.71
N LEU A 55 14.16 4.71 45.12
CA LEU A 55 14.40 4.53 43.68
C LEU A 55 15.34 3.35 43.39
N ASN A 56 15.15 2.69 42.25
CA ASN A 56 15.99 1.58 41.82
C ASN A 56 17.31 2.12 41.22
N HIS A 57 18.45 1.62 41.70
CA HIS A 57 19.76 2.17 41.40
C HIS A 57 20.38 1.53 40.15
N ALA A 58 20.18 2.16 38.99
CA ALA A 58 20.95 1.86 37.78
C ALA A 58 22.08 2.89 37.60
N ALA A 59 23.19 2.66 38.30
CA ALA A 59 24.53 3.21 38.11
C ALA A 59 24.82 4.74 38.18
N GLN A 60 23.88 5.69 38.07
CA GLN A 60 24.20 7.14 38.12
C GLN A 60 23.13 8.07 38.77
N GLY A 61 22.14 7.55 39.53
CA GLY A 61 21.02 8.36 40.06
C GLY A 61 20.86 8.41 41.59
N PRO A 62 20.01 9.32 42.12
CA PRO A 62 19.71 9.41 43.55
C PRO A 62 18.99 8.16 44.08
N GLN A 63 19.38 7.65 45.25
CA GLN A 63 18.74 6.47 45.86
C GLN A 63 17.35 6.75 46.43
N ARG A 64 17.06 8.01 46.75
CA ARG A 64 15.80 8.47 47.33
C ARG A 64 15.47 9.86 46.82
N LEU A 65 14.19 10.09 46.56
CA LEU A 65 13.67 11.38 46.12
C LEU A 65 12.68 11.92 47.14
N THR A 66 12.89 13.13 47.66
CA THR A 66 11.95 13.78 48.58
C THR A 66 10.70 14.24 47.83
N PHE A 67 9.53 14.19 48.46
CA PHE A 67 8.25 14.48 47.78
C PHE A 67 8.16 15.89 47.16
N ASN A 68 8.89 16.88 47.70
CA ASN A 68 8.96 18.21 47.12
C ASN A 68 9.71 18.29 45.78
N LYS A 69 10.38 17.22 45.37
CA LYS A 69 11.05 17.09 44.06
C LYS A 69 10.32 16.13 43.13
N VAL A 70 9.16 15.63 43.53
CA VAL A 70 8.31 14.75 42.74
C VAL A 70 7.27 15.60 42.03
N ALA A 71 7.15 15.47 40.72
CA ALA A 71 6.04 16.05 39.97
C ALA A 71 4.85 15.08 39.93
N SER A 72 5.13 13.83 39.53
CA SER A 72 4.08 12.82 39.35
C SER A 72 4.59 11.38 39.47
N PHE A 73 3.63 10.46 39.57
CA PHE A 73 3.82 9.02 39.47
C PHE A 73 3.14 8.48 38.22
N GLY A 74 3.78 7.49 37.59
CA GLY A 74 3.40 7.03 36.26
C GLY A 74 4.01 5.67 35.92
N THR A 75 3.87 5.26 34.68
CA THR A 75 4.52 4.05 34.17
C THR A 75 5.29 4.35 32.90
N MET A 76 6.33 3.57 32.63
CA MET A 76 7.00 3.61 31.33
C MET A 76 6.20 2.71 30.40
N THR A 77 5.60 3.32 29.38
CA THR A 77 4.97 2.58 28.29
C THR A 77 5.95 2.51 27.15
N ASP A 78 6.17 1.30 26.63
CA ASP A 78 6.62 1.19 25.25
C ASP A 78 5.45 1.70 24.40
N GLN A 79 5.70 2.68 23.52
CA GLN A 79 4.76 2.91 22.43
C GLN A 79 4.65 1.57 21.70
N PRO A 80 3.45 0.96 21.58
CA PRO A 80 3.29 -0.02 20.52
C PRO A 80 3.70 0.70 19.23
N ALA A 81 4.45 0.01 18.38
CA ALA A 81 4.66 0.50 17.02
C ALA A 81 3.27 0.91 16.50
N GLU A 82 3.09 2.18 16.15
CA GLU A 82 1.85 2.61 15.50
C GLU A 82 1.63 1.65 14.33
N GLY A 83 0.56 0.86 14.41
CA GLY A 83 0.09 0.07 13.27
C GLY A 83 -0.02 1.02 12.07
N HIS A 84 0.20 0.50 10.86
CA HIS A 84 0.43 1.33 9.68
C HIS A 84 -0.70 2.36 9.39
N ALA A 85 -1.90 2.16 9.94
CA ALA A 85 -3.07 3.04 9.80
C ALA A 85 -2.94 4.42 10.49
N GLY A 86 -2.01 4.63 11.42
CA GLY A 86 -1.95 5.85 12.25
C GLY A 86 -0.96 6.94 11.84
N ARG A 87 -0.11 6.71 10.83
CA ARG A 87 1.05 7.59 10.56
C ARG A 87 0.63 8.87 9.84
N ALA A 88 0.96 10.04 10.39
CA ALA A 88 0.82 11.32 9.70
C ALA A 88 1.53 11.27 8.33
N HIS A 89 0.77 11.39 7.24
CA HIS A 89 1.34 11.39 5.89
C HIS A 89 2.04 12.72 5.62
N ALA A 90 3.35 12.67 5.37
CA ALA A 90 4.08 13.82 4.83
C ALA A 90 3.44 14.24 3.50
N LEU A 91 3.33 15.56 3.28
CA LEU A 91 2.77 16.12 2.04
C LEU A 91 3.38 15.49 0.79
N LEU A 92 4.70 15.28 0.82
CA LEU A 92 5.48 14.65 -0.24
C LEU A 92 5.93 13.24 0.19
N SER A 93 4.97 12.35 0.42
CA SER A 93 5.26 10.95 0.76
C SER A 93 6.02 10.24 -0.38
N ALA A 94 6.85 9.26 -0.02
CA ALA A 94 7.60 8.47 -0.99
C ALA A 94 6.69 7.68 -1.94
N SER A 95 5.59 7.09 -1.44
CA SER A 95 4.60 6.38 -2.27
C SER A 95 3.82 7.33 -3.20
N GLY A 96 3.75 8.62 -2.87
CA GLY A 96 3.21 9.66 -3.73
C GLY A 96 4.20 10.22 -4.76
N ALA A 97 5.49 9.84 -4.72
CA ALA A 97 6.56 10.50 -5.46
C ALA A 97 6.41 10.45 -6.97
N HIS A 98 5.95 9.33 -7.51
CA HIS A 98 5.63 9.24 -8.93
C HIS A 98 4.66 10.35 -9.37
N ARG A 99 3.76 10.79 -8.49
CA ARG A 99 2.79 11.84 -8.82
C ARG A 99 3.32 13.24 -8.62
N TRP A 100 3.88 13.55 -7.45
CA TRP A 100 4.34 14.92 -7.19
C TRP A 100 5.61 15.30 -7.95
N LEU A 101 6.41 14.33 -8.42
CA LEU A 101 7.54 14.60 -9.34
C LEU A 101 7.07 14.99 -10.74
N HIS A 102 6.00 14.36 -11.23
CA HIS A 102 5.49 14.61 -12.58
C HIS A 102 4.45 15.72 -12.65
N CYS A 103 3.70 15.96 -11.57
CA CYS A 103 2.66 16.98 -11.48
C CYS A 103 2.75 17.67 -10.11
N THR A 104 3.66 18.64 -9.97
CA THR A 104 3.98 19.29 -8.68
C THR A 104 2.77 19.93 -7.98
N PRO A 105 1.82 20.60 -8.65
CA PRO A 105 0.66 21.18 -7.96
C PRO A 105 -0.26 20.13 -7.32
N SER A 106 -0.18 18.87 -7.76
CA SER A 106 -1.04 17.80 -7.24
C SER A 106 -0.92 17.60 -5.73
N ALA A 107 0.27 17.81 -5.15
CA ALA A 107 0.51 17.64 -3.72
C ALA A 107 -0.44 18.51 -2.87
N ARG A 108 -0.52 19.81 -3.18
CA ARG A 108 -1.43 20.78 -2.50
C ARG A 108 -2.89 20.63 -2.87
N LEU A 109 -3.18 20.22 -4.11
CA LEU A 109 -4.56 20.00 -4.53
C LEU A 109 -5.18 18.81 -3.81
N GLU A 110 -4.38 17.78 -3.51
CA GLU A 110 -4.86 16.59 -2.84
C GLU A 110 -5.18 16.76 -1.36
N GLU A 111 -4.57 17.72 -0.66
CA GLU A 111 -4.88 18.05 0.74
C GLU A 111 -6.35 18.42 0.96
N ARG A 112 -7.06 18.81 -0.11
CA ARG A 112 -8.49 19.19 -0.07
C ARG A 112 -9.42 17.98 0.00
N TYR A 113 -8.89 16.78 -0.19
CA TYR A 113 -9.67 15.55 -0.23
C TYR A 113 -9.28 14.66 0.95
N PRO A 114 -10.25 14.06 1.65
CA PRO A 114 -9.93 13.14 2.74
C PRO A 114 -9.13 11.94 2.22
N ASP A 115 -8.32 11.35 3.10
CA ASP A 115 -7.76 10.03 2.84
C ASP A 115 -8.91 9.01 2.75
N SER A 116 -8.84 8.14 1.74
CA SER A 116 -9.80 7.05 1.58
C SER A 116 -9.12 5.74 1.96
N GLU A 117 -9.47 5.19 3.13
CA GLU A 117 -9.13 3.81 3.43
C GLU A 117 -10.03 2.88 2.62
N SER A 118 -9.42 1.89 1.97
CA SER A 118 -10.13 0.86 1.22
C SER A 118 -9.82 -0.50 1.83
N ALA A 119 -10.72 -1.47 1.66
CA ALA A 119 -10.46 -2.85 2.09
C ALA A 119 -9.17 -3.42 1.50
N ALA A 120 -8.80 -3.01 0.28
CA ALA A 120 -7.53 -3.40 -0.34
C ALA A 120 -6.30 -2.77 0.33
N ALA A 121 -6.43 -1.53 0.85
CA ALA A 121 -5.37 -0.89 1.61
C ALA A 121 -5.17 -1.58 2.97
N ALA A 122 -6.27 -1.92 3.66
CA ALA A 122 -6.24 -2.68 4.91
C ALA A 122 -5.66 -4.10 4.72
N GLU A 123 -6.08 -4.81 3.66
CA GLU A 123 -5.51 -6.12 3.28
C GLU A 123 -4.00 -6.01 3.01
N GLY A 124 -3.58 -4.93 2.34
CA GLY A 124 -2.16 -4.64 2.12
C GLY A 124 -1.39 -4.46 3.43
N THR A 125 -1.88 -3.60 4.32
CA THR A 125 -1.27 -3.39 5.65
C THR A 125 -1.08 -4.69 6.41
N LEU A 126 -2.11 -5.53 6.48
CA LEU A 126 -2.04 -6.82 7.17
C LEU A 126 -0.97 -7.74 6.56
N ALA A 127 -0.81 -7.74 5.23
CA ALA A 127 0.23 -8.51 4.57
C ALA A 127 1.65 -8.01 4.91
N HIS A 128 1.86 -6.70 5.05
CA HIS A 128 3.16 -6.16 5.51
C HIS A 128 3.44 -6.54 6.97
N GLU A 129 2.46 -6.41 7.87
CA GLU A 129 2.61 -6.79 9.27
C GLU A 129 2.93 -8.29 9.43
N LEU A 130 2.28 -9.16 8.64
CA LEU A 130 2.57 -10.59 8.63
C LEU A 130 3.97 -10.88 8.07
N ALA A 131 4.37 -10.22 6.97
CA ALA A 131 5.70 -10.35 6.40
C ALA A 131 6.80 -9.90 7.39
N GLU A 132 6.63 -8.75 8.05
CA GLU A 132 7.51 -8.29 9.12
C GLU A 132 7.61 -9.35 10.23
N HIS A 133 6.48 -9.85 10.71
CA HIS A 133 6.44 -10.86 11.77
C HIS A 133 7.28 -12.09 11.40
N LYS A 134 7.11 -12.62 10.18
CA LYS A 134 7.85 -13.77 9.67
C LYS A 134 9.35 -13.49 9.56
N LEU A 135 9.75 -12.33 9.03
CA LEU A 135 11.15 -11.94 8.97
C LEU A 135 11.80 -11.83 10.34
N ARG A 136 11.11 -11.22 11.32
CA ARG A 136 11.61 -11.13 12.70
C ARG A 136 11.79 -12.51 13.34
N LEU A 137 10.84 -13.44 13.13
CA LEU A 137 10.99 -14.83 13.59
C LEU A 137 12.22 -15.51 12.98
N LEU A 138 12.49 -15.31 11.68
CA LEU A 138 13.67 -15.89 11.01
C LEU A 138 15.00 -15.32 11.50
N LEU A 139 14.99 -14.12 12.09
CA LEU A 139 16.15 -13.48 12.71
C LEU A 139 16.27 -13.69 14.22
N ASP A 140 15.40 -14.51 14.83
CA ASP A 140 15.27 -14.66 16.28
C ASP A 140 15.02 -13.32 17.02
N GLU A 141 14.34 -12.37 16.35
CA GLU A 141 13.96 -11.09 16.94
C GLU A 141 12.60 -11.15 17.65
N PRO A 142 12.41 -10.42 18.76
CA PRO A 142 11.11 -10.32 19.40
C PRO A 142 10.06 -9.73 18.47
N THR A 143 8.92 -10.40 18.36
CA THR A 143 7.80 -9.94 17.52
C THR A 143 6.47 -10.40 18.08
N THR A 144 5.41 -9.67 17.80
CA THR A 144 4.03 -10.03 18.15
C THR A 144 3.13 -9.64 17.00
N LEU A 145 2.40 -10.61 16.46
CA LEU A 145 1.39 -10.36 15.45
C LEU A 145 0.12 -9.89 16.15
N VAL A 146 -0.25 -8.63 15.93
CA VAL A 146 -1.32 -7.93 16.65
C VAL A 146 -2.69 -8.36 16.13
N ASP A 147 -2.84 -8.53 14.83
CA ASP A 147 -4.08 -8.97 14.19
C ASP A 147 -3.87 -10.26 13.39
N ARG A 148 -4.74 -11.23 13.62
CA ARG A 148 -4.77 -12.51 12.87
C ARG A 148 -6.05 -12.66 12.07
N ASP A 149 -7.03 -11.79 12.31
CA ASP A 149 -8.30 -11.83 11.60
C ASP A 149 -8.08 -11.30 10.19
N GLY A 150 -8.47 -12.09 9.18
CA GLY A 150 -8.30 -11.73 7.78
C GLY A 150 -7.03 -12.28 7.11
N ILE A 151 -6.14 -12.95 7.85
CA ILE A 151 -5.05 -13.73 7.24
C ILE A 151 -5.64 -15.00 6.62
N ASP A 152 -5.55 -15.10 5.30
CA ASP A 152 -5.91 -16.31 4.55
C ASP A 152 -4.67 -17.10 4.10
N GLU A 153 -4.91 -18.29 3.55
CA GLU A 153 -3.85 -19.20 3.09
C GLU A 153 -3.02 -18.59 1.93
N GLU A 154 -3.63 -17.73 1.11
CA GLU A 154 -2.90 -17.04 0.04
C GLU A 154 -1.95 -15.99 0.62
N MET A 155 -2.41 -15.17 1.55
CA MET A 155 -1.58 -14.17 2.23
C MET A 155 -0.44 -14.82 3.02
N ASP A 156 -0.73 -15.91 3.71
CA ASP A 156 0.28 -16.68 4.42
C ASP A 156 1.37 -17.17 3.46
N SER A 157 0.98 -17.86 2.37
CA SER A 157 1.94 -18.33 1.35
C SER A 157 2.72 -17.19 0.68
N HIS A 158 2.07 -16.09 0.32
CA HIS A 158 2.72 -14.95 -0.33
C HIS A 158 3.74 -14.25 0.57
N THR A 159 3.46 -14.19 1.88
CA THR A 159 4.37 -13.59 2.86
C THR A 159 5.51 -14.54 3.23
N ASP A 160 5.32 -15.87 3.14
CA ASP A 160 6.42 -16.83 3.18
C ASP A 160 7.36 -16.65 1.99
N ASP A 161 6.82 -16.59 0.76
CA ASP A 161 7.62 -16.40 -0.45
C ASP A 161 8.45 -15.09 -0.38
N TYR A 162 7.86 -14.02 0.17
CA TYR A 162 8.56 -12.77 0.40
C TYR A 162 9.69 -12.91 1.43
N ALA A 163 9.42 -13.53 2.57
CA ALA A 163 10.41 -13.73 3.62
C ALA A 163 11.59 -14.57 3.12
N ASP A 164 11.32 -15.65 2.37
CA ASP A 164 12.33 -16.48 1.74
C ASP A 164 13.19 -15.68 0.74
N ALA A 165 12.56 -14.85 -0.09
CA ALA A 165 13.27 -14.00 -1.04
C ALA A 165 14.20 -13.00 -0.33
N VAL A 166 13.73 -12.34 0.73
CA VAL A 166 14.55 -11.40 1.52
C VAL A 166 15.71 -12.12 2.22
N MET A 167 15.49 -13.31 2.78
CA MET A 167 16.55 -14.08 3.42
C MET A 167 17.59 -14.59 2.42
N ALA A 168 17.18 -14.94 1.20
CA ALA A 168 18.10 -15.30 0.12
C ALA A 168 18.97 -14.09 -0.29
N GLU A 169 18.40 -12.90 -0.39
CA GLU A 169 19.14 -11.65 -0.66
C GLU A 169 20.13 -11.34 0.47
N LEU A 170 19.74 -11.53 1.73
CA LEU A 170 20.63 -11.35 2.88
C LEU A 170 21.80 -12.34 2.86
N ALA A 171 21.52 -13.61 2.53
CA ALA A 171 22.56 -14.63 2.41
C ALA A 171 23.57 -14.26 1.30
N ALA A 172 23.08 -13.85 0.13
CA ALA A 172 23.93 -13.40 -0.97
C ALA A 172 24.77 -12.16 -0.60
N ALA A 173 24.18 -11.19 0.10
CA ALA A 173 24.91 -10.02 0.59
C ALA A 173 26.05 -10.41 1.55
N ARG A 174 25.84 -11.41 2.42
CA ARG A 174 26.85 -11.89 3.37
C ARG A 174 28.03 -12.62 2.72
N GLU A 175 27.87 -13.14 1.51
CA GLU A 175 28.98 -13.75 0.75
C GLU A 175 30.04 -12.71 0.37
N THR A 176 29.62 -11.47 0.10
CA THR A 176 30.51 -10.38 -0.35
C THR A 176 30.82 -9.36 0.76
N SER A 177 29.91 -9.22 1.72
CA SER A 177 30.02 -8.35 2.88
C SER A 177 29.65 -9.14 4.15
N PRO A 178 30.61 -9.83 4.81
CA PRO A 178 30.32 -10.68 5.96
C PRO A 178 29.60 -9.99 7.13
N GLY A 179 29.75 -8.67 7.25
CA GLY A 179 29.04 -7.84 8.23
C GLY A 179 27.65 -7.37 7.79
N ALA A 180 27.11 -7.89 6.69
CA ALA A 180 25.80 -7.50 6.19
C ALA A 180 24.67 -7.95 7.11
N PHE A 181 23.70 -7.06 7.32
CA PHE A 181 22.54 -7.29 8.16
C PHE A 181 21.25 -6.81 7.49
N LEU A 182 20.12 -7.32 7.96
CA LEU A 182 18.79 -6.95 7.52
C LEU A 182 18.16 -6.02 8.57
N ALA A 183 17.74 -4.83 8.16
CA ALA A 183 16.89 -3.94 8.92
C ALA A 183 15.45 -4.08 8.42
N ILE A 184 14.52 -4.39 9.32
CA ILE A 184 13.09 -4.64 9.03
C ILE A 184 12.26 -3.43 9.48
N GLU A 185 11.31 -2.99 8.65
CA GLU A 185 10.46 -1.81 8.90
C GLU A 185 11.29 -0.56 9.26
N GLN A 186 12.40 -0.37 8.57
CA GLN A 186 13.33 0.70 8.87
C GLN A 186 12.72 2.03 8.44
N ARG A 187 12.60 2.99 9.35
CA ARG A 187 12.27 4.38 9.00
C ARG A 187 13.42 4.97 8.18
N LEU A 188 13.14 5.39 6.96
CA LEU A 188 14.11 5.95 6.00
C LEU A 188 13.87 7.44 5.86
N ASP A 189 14.71 8.24 6.51
CA ASP A 189 14.60 9.70 6.54
C ASP A 189 15.38 10.33 5.37
N PHE A 190 14.66 11.02 4.48
CA PHE A 190 15.23 11.78 3.36
C PHE A 190 14.89 13.27 3.46
N SER A 191 14.63 13.76 4.68
CA SER A 191 14.24 15.15 4.97
C SER A 191 15.27 16.21 4.57
N HIS A 192 16.54 15.79 4.48
CA HIS A 192 17.64 16.59 3.96
C HIS A 192 17.52 16.93 2.46
N ILE A 193 16.61 16.26 1.74
CA ILE A 193 16.32 16.46 0.32
C ILE A 193 14.91 17.02 0.15
N VAL A 194 13.92 16.38 0.78
CA VAL A 194 12.51 16.77 0.73
C VAL A 194 12.06 17.06 2.15
N PRO A 195 11.77 18.32 2.54
CA PRO A 195 11.34 18.66 3.90
C PRO A 195 10.24 17.73 4.43
N ASP A 196 10.39 17.26 5.67
CA ASP A 196 9.52 16.26 6.32
C ASP A 196 9.40 14.91 5.60
N GLY A 197 10.22 14.68 4.58
CA GLY A 197 10.21 13.49 3.75
C GLY A 197 10.78 12.27 4.46
N PHE A 198 9.95 11.25 4.62
CA PHE A 198 10.38 9.95 5.10
C PHE A 198 9.56 8.83 4.47
N GLY A 199 10.06 7.61 4.62
CA GLY A 199 9.35 6.38 4.31
C GLY A 199 9.66 5.30 5.33
N THR A 200 9.07 4.14 5.10
CA THR A 200 9.42 2.92 5.83
C THR A 200 9.81 1.88 4.80
N GLY A 201 11.04 1.40 4.86
CA GLY A 201 11.51 0.30 4.02
C GLY A 201 11.19 -1.01 4.70
N ASP A 202 10.43 -1.88 4.02
CA ASP A 202 9.98 -3.17 4.57
C ASP A 202 11.19 -4.05 4.93
N ALA A 203 12.14 -4.20 4.00
CA ALA A 203 13.40 -4.90 4.22
C ALA A 203 14.58 -4.15 3.59
N VAL A 204 15.56 -3.77 4.40
CA VAL A 204 16.78 -3.08 3.98
C VAL A 204 18.00 -3.90 4.37
N ILE A 205 18.67 -4.49 3.38
CA ILE A 205 19.89 -5.27 3.56
C ILE A 205 21.08 -4.32 3.37
N VAL A 206 21.81 -4.11 4.47
CA VAL A 206 22.91 -3.16 4.55
C VAL A 206 24.22 -3.92 4.56
N GLY A 207 25.13 -3.58 3.65
CA GLY A 207 26.46 -4.16 3.54
C GLY A 207 27.37 -3.29 2.67
N ASP A 208 28.66 -3.65 2.60
CA ASP A 208 29.62 -2.98 1.73
C ASP A 208 29.35 -3.28 0.25
N GLY A 209 29.68 -2.34 -0.63
CA GLY A 209 29.51 -2.47 -2.08
C GLY A 209 28.07 -2.22 -2.52
N THR A 210 27.14 -3.13 -2.24
CA THR A 210 25.73 -3.03 -2.67
C THR A 210 24.78 -3.12 -1.49
N MET A 211 23.96 -2.10 -1.31
CA MET A 211 22.83 -2.11 -0.38
C MET A 211 21.57 -2.55 -1.14
N THR A 212 20.76 -3.42 -0.58
CA THR A 212 19.52 -3.91 -1.22
C THR A 212 18.29 -3.48 -0.43
N ILE A 213 17.31 -2.88 -1.10
CA ILE A 213 16.01 -2.55 -0.52
C ILE A 213 14.98 -3.41 -1.21
N VAL A 214 14.21 -4.17 -0.44
CA VAL A 214 13.10 -5.00 -0.93
C VAL A 214 11.81 -4.41 -0.36
N ASP A 215 10.89 -4.04 -1.24
CA ASP A 215 9.57 -3.48 -0.91
C ASP A 215 8.48 -4.46 -1.39
N LEU A 216 7.62 -4.86 -0.46
CA LEU A 216 6.48 -5.71 -0.69
C LEU A 216 5.34 -4.88 -1.31
N LYS A 217 4.79 -5.36 -2.42
CA LYS A 217 3.57 -4.81 -3.02
C LYS A 217 2.48 -5.86 -3.01
N TYR A 218 1.52 -5.72 -2.10
CA TYR A 218 0.40 -6.68 -1.99
C TYR A 218 -0.83 -6.33 -2.85
N GLY A 219 -0.82 -5.18 -3.53
CA GLY A 219 -1.92 -4.77 -4.41
C GLY A 219 -2.09 -5.70 -5.62
N LYS A 220 -3.34 -6.09 -5.92
CA LYS A 220 -3.69 -6.95 -7.07
C LYS A 220 -3.86 -6.19 -8.40
N GLY A 221 -4.18 -4.90 -8.33
CA GLY A 221 -4.74 -4.14 -9.46
C GLY A 221 -3.73 -3.63 -10.49
N VAL A 222 -2.52 -3.24 -10.06
CA VAL A 222 -1.51 -2.61 -10.92
C VAL A 222 -0.17 -3.27 -10.69
N GLU A 223 0.53 -3.60 -11.78
CA GLU A 223 1.89 -4.09 -11.72
C GLU A 223 2.85 -2.95 -11.36
N VAL A 224 3.78 -3.21 -10.44
CA VAL A 224 4.73 -2.19 -9.98
C VAL A 224 6.15 -2.60 -10.43
N SER A 225 6.80 -1.73 -11.19
CA SER A 225 8.19 -1.89 -11.63
C SER A 225 9.13 -1.21 -10.65
N ALA A 226 10.31 -1.81 -10.41
CA ALA A 226 11.42 -1.18 -9.70
C ALA A 226 12.20 -0.22 -10.61
N VAL A 227 12.16 -0.43 -11.93
CA VAL A 227 12.94 0.34 -12.92
C VAL A 227 12.55 1.81 -12.88
N GLY A 228 13.49 2.67 -12.49
CA GLY A 228 13.25 4.11 -12.41
C GLY A 228 12.27 4.52 -11.31
N ASN A 229 11.92 3.63 -10.38
CA ASN A 229 10.84 3.87 -9.43
C ASN A 229 11.22 4.96 -8.39
N PRO A 230 10.51 6.10 -8.36
CA PRO A 230 10.87 7.19 -7.46
C PRO A 230 10.71 6.87 -5.97
N GLN A 231 9.73 6.04 -5.59
CA GLN A 231 9.55 5.61 -4.21
C GLN A 231 10.80 4.86 -3.73
N MET A 232 11.24 3.88 -4.51
CA MET A 232 12.42 3.07 -4.16
C MET A 232 13.70 3.91 -4.12
N ARG A 233 13.85 4.89 -5.02
CA ARG A 233 14.99 5.81 -5.01
C ARG A 233 14.99 6.74 -3.80
N LEU A 234 13.82 7.20 -3.34
CA LEU A 234 13.72 7.97 -2.09
C LEU A 234 14.05 7.11 -0.86
N TYR A 235 13.62 5.85 -0.86
CA TYR A 235 14.03 4.90 0.17
C TYR A 235 15.55 4.69 0.14
N ALA A 236 16.14 4.53 -1.04
CA ALA A 236 17.59 4.43 -1.20
C ALA A 236 18.33 5.66 -0.65
N LEU A 237 17.83 6.88 -0.90
CA LEU A 237 18.40 8.10 -0.33
C LEU A 237 18.31 8.13 1.20
N GLY A 238 17.17 7.72 1.77
CA GLY A 238 17.02 7.63 3.23
C GLY A 238 17.90 6.56 3.85
N ALA A 239 18.07 5.41 3.20
CA ALA A 239 18.94 4.33 3.66
C ALA A 239 20.42 4.72 3.59
N LEU A 240 20.84 5.42 2.52
CA LEU A 240 22.18 5.98 2.40
C LEU A 240 22.45 7.06 3.46
N HIS A 241 21.46 7.88 3.81
CA HIS A 241 21.61 8.86 4.87
C HIS A 241 21.89 8.19 6.23
N LEU A 242 21.23 7.08 6.53
CA LEU A 242 21.40 6.35 7.78
C LEU A 242 22.68 5.53 7.84
N TYR A 243 23.02 4.82 6.76
CA TYR A 243 24.07 3.79 6.78
C TYR A 243 25.29 4.11 5.92
N GLY A 244 25.21 5.07 4.99
CA GLY A 244 26.28 5.35 4.02
C GLY A 244 27.57 5.92 4.64
N MET A 245 27.52 6.41 5.88
CA MET A 245 28.74 6.77 6.63
C MET A 245 29.41 5.56 7.32
N LEU A 246 28.65 4.50 7.55
CA LEU A 246 29.11 3.29 8.25
C LEU A 246 29.58 2.20 7.28
N TYR A 247 28.96 2.12 6.10
CA TYR A 247 29.22 1.14 5.06
C TYR A 247 29.65 1.82 3.77
N ASN A 248 30.63 1.24 3.08
CA ASN A 248 31.09 1.74 1.80
C ASN A 248 30.15 1.31 0.66
N VAL A 249 28.95 1.90 0.64
CA VAL A 249 27.92 1.62 -0.37
C VAL A 249 28.28 2.32 -1.67
N GLN A 250 28.40 1.56 -2.76
CA GLN A 250 28.68 2.06 -4.10
C GLN A 250 27.45 2.03 -5.01
N ARG A 251 26.57 1.05 -4.79
CA ARG A 251 25.33 0.84 -5.55
C ARG A 251 24.19 0.53 -4.59
N VAL A 252 22.98 0.91 -4.99
CA VAL A 252 21.75 0.50 -4.31
C VAL A 252 20.91 -0.31 -5.28
N ARG A 253 20.61 -1.53 -4.89
CA ARG A 253 19.70 -2.44 -5.57
C ARG A 253 18.30 -2.31 -4.97
N MET A 254 17.32 -2.08 -5.81
CA MET A 254 15.93 -1.86 -5.42
C MET A 254 15.09 -2.99 -6.01
N VAL A 255 14.36 -3.69 -5.15
CA VAL A 255 13.54 -4.83 -5.52
C VAL A 255 12.10 -4.54 -5.13
N ILE A 256 11.20 -4.66 -6.10
CA ILE A 256 9.76 -4.70 -5.85
C ILE A 256 9.34 -6.17 -5.89
N PHE A 257 8.77 -6.65 -4.80
CA PHE A 257 8.25 -8.01 -4.67
C PHE A 257 6.72 -7.98 -4.65
N GLN A 258 6.08 -8.46 -5.71
CA GLN A 258 4.63 -8.42 -5.89
C GLN A 258 4.05 -9.84 -6.09
N PRO A 259 3.79 -10.57 -4.99
CA PRO A 259 3.54 -12.01 -5.05
C PRO A 259 2.22 -12.37 -5.77
N ARG A 260 1.16 -11.58 -5.56
CA ARG A 260 -0.16 -11.80 -6.20
C ARG A 260 -0.16 -11.68 -7.72
N ARG A 261 0.91 -11.11 -8.31
CA ARG A 261 1.11 -11.01 -9.76
C ARG A 261 2.28 -11.87 -10.24
N ASN A 262 2.94 -12.61 -9.36
CA ASN A 262 4.18 -13.32 -9.63
C ASN A 262 5.22 -12.40 -10.31
N ASN A 263 5.32 -11.16 -9.82
CA ASN A 263 6.19 -10.13 -10.35
C ASN A 263 7.28 -9.81 -9.33
N ILE A 264 8.54 -10.02 -9.74
CA ILE A 264 9.73 -9.57 -9.02
C ILE A 264 10.48 -8.66 -9.97
N SER A 265 10.50 -7.36 -9.67
CA SER A 265 11.16 -6.36 -10.49
C SER A 265 12.37 -5.83 -9.76
N THR A 266 13.47 -5.61 -10.47
CA THR A 266 14.73 -5.12 -9.90
C THR A 266 15.23 -3.94 -10.72
N ASP A 267 15.75 -2.92 -10.02
CA ASP A 267 16.55 -1.85 -10.59
C ASP A 267 17.83 -1.67 -9.76
N GLU A 268 18.87 -1.13 -10.38
CA GLU A 268 20.12 -0.84 -9.69
C GLU A 268 20.70 0.50 -10.14
N ILE A 269 21.15 1.30 -9.18
CA ILE A 269 21.68 2.64 -9.44
C ILE A 269 22.95 2.85 -8.63
N THR A 270 23.94 3.57 -9.19
CA THR A 270 25.10 3.96 -8.40
C THR A 270 24.73 5.05 -7.40
N VAL A 271 25.46 5.13 -6.28
CA VAL A 271 25.26 6.21 -5.30
C VAL A 271 25.44 7.59 -5.94
N THR A 272 26.36 7.72 -6.89
CA THR A 272 26.60 8.99 -7.61
C THR A 272 25.39 9.40 -8.44
N GLU A 273 24.83 8.49 -9.25
CA GLU A 273 23.64 8.78 -10.07
C GLU A 273 22.40 9.06 -9.20
N LEU A 274 22.26 8.35 -8.08
CA LEU A 274 21.15 8.54 -7.17
C LEU A 274 21.19 9.92 -6.48
N LEU A 275 22.38 10.35 -6.04
CA LEU A 275 22.58 11.69 -5.48
C LEU A 275 22.38 12.78 -6.54
N ALA A 276 22.85 12.57 -7.77
CA ALA A 276 22.58 13.50 -8.87
C ALA A 276 21.08 13.64 -9.14
N TRP A 277 20.34 12.51 -9.17
CA TRP A 277 18.88 12.53 -9.31
C TRP A 277 18.20 13.29 -8.15
N ALA A 278 18.69 13.14 -6.92
CA ALA A 278 18.18 13.89 -5.78
C ALA A 278 18.36 15.41 -5.95
N GLU A 279 19.55 15.84 -6.36
CA GLU A 279 19.85 17.27 -6.54
C GLU A 279 19.13 17.88 -7.75
N ASP A 280 19.17 17.20 -8.90
CA ASP A 280 18.75 17.78 -10.18
C ASP A 280 17.25 17.62 -10.45
N VAL A 281 16.61 16.60 -9.85
CA VAL A 281 15.20 16.27 -10.12
C VAL A 281 14.35 16.42 -8.88
N VAL A 282 14.74 15.78 -7.77
CA VAL A 282 13.88 15.70 -6.58
C VAL A 282 13.77 17.04 -5.87
N LYS A 283 14.89 17.69 -5.52
CA LYS A 283 14.85 18.97 -4.78
C LYS A 283 14.06 20.07 -5.50
N PRO A 284 14.27 20.32 -6.82
CA PRO A 284 13.50 21.34 -7.51
C PRO A 284 12.00 21.02 -7.56
N ALA A 285 11.64 19.77 -7.85
CA ALA A 285 10.24 19.35 -7.91
C ALA A 285 9.57 19.41 -6.53
N ALA A 286 10.27 19.00 -5.47
CA ALA A 286 9.78 19.09 -4.10
C ALA A 286 9.51 20.53 -3.68
N ALA A 287 10.39 21.47 -4.03
CA ALA A 287 10.18 22.89 -3.74
C ALA A 287 8.89 23.43 -4.39
N LEU A 288 8.67 23.13 -5.67
CA LEU A 288 7.44 23.50 -6.39
C LEU A 288 6.21 22.82 -5.79
N ALA A 289 6.30 21.53 -5.48
CA ALA A 289 5.18 20.77 -4.93
C ALA A 289 4.77 21.24 -3.53
N ILE A 290 5.74 21.63 -2.69
CA ILE A 290 5.50 22.24 -1.38
C ILE A 290 4.82 23.60 -1.51
N GLU A 291 5.20 24.42 -2.50
CA GLU A 291 4.52 25.68 -2.79
C GLU A 291 3.14 25.48 -3.43
N GLY A 292 2.92 24.34 -4.09
CA GLY A 292 1.74 24.08 -4.93
C GLY A 292 1.84 24.76 -6.30
N SER A 293 3.05 25.12 -6.72
CA SER A 293 3.35 25.78 -8.00
C SER A 293 3.80 24.77 -9.07
N GLY A 294 3.93 25.24 -10.31
CA GLY A 294 4.20 24.42 -11.50
C GLY A 294 2.96 24.20 -12.36
N GLU A 295 3.09 23.31 -13.34
CA GLU A 295 2.02 23.03 -14.31
C GLU A 295 1.27 21.74 -13.95
N LEU A 296 -0.05 21.73 -14.18
CA LEU A 296 -0.82 20.50 -14.12
C LEU A 296 -0.47 19.64 -15.33
N ALA A 297 0.20 18.51 -15.07
CA ALA A 297 0.53 17.54 -16.10
C ALA A 297 -0.36 16.29 -15.96
N ALA A 298 -0.99 15.88 -17.07
CA ALA A 298 -1.74 14.64 -17.17
C ALA A 298 -0.83 13.50 -17.67
N GLY A 299 -0.99 12.32 -17.09
CA GLY A 299 -0.21 11.13 -17.45
C GLY A 299 -0.59 9.93 -16.59
N GLU A 300 0.21 8.87 -16.62
CA GLU A 300 -0.04 7.61 -15.89
C GLU A 300 -0.15 7.81 -14.37
N TRP A 301 0.55 8.83 -13.84
CA TRP A 301 0.49 9.24 -12.43
C TRP A 301 -0.88 9.77 -11.97
N CYS A 302 -1.82 10.03 -12.88
CA CYS A 302 -3.18 10.45 -12.54
C CYS A 302 -4.06 9.31 -11.99
N THR A 303 -3.65 8.05 -12.14
CA THR A 303 -4.43 6.86 -11.75
C THR A 303 -4.89 6.89 -10.29
N PHE A 304 -4.04 7.34 -9.38
CA PHE A 304 -4.34 7.44 -7.94
C PHE A 304 -4.47 8.89 -7.44
N CYS A 305 -4.53 9.86 -8.37
CA CYS A 305 -4.69 11.27 -8.01
C CYS A 305 -6.11 11.53 -7.49
N ARG A 306 -6.24 12.03 -6.26
CA ARG A 306 -7.55 12.36 -5.64
C ARG A 306 -8.21 13.56 -6.29
N HIS A 307 -7.41 14.47 -6.85
CA HIS A 307 -7.89 15.62 -7.61
C HIS A 307 -8.34 15.26 -9.03
N ALA A 308 -8.06 14.04 -9.53
CA ALA A 308 -8.35 13.62 -10.91
C ALA A 308 -9.80 13.90 -11.39
N PRO A 309 -10.86 13.71 -10.59
CA PRO A 309 -12.24 13.98 -11.03
C PRO A 309 -12.50 15.45 -11.41
N GLN A 310 -11.69 16.39 -10.87
CA GLN A 310 -11.85 17.83 -11.08
C GLN A 310 -10.68 18.45 -11.86
N CYS A 311 -9.72 17.64 -12.31
CA CYS A 311 -8.49 18.11 -12.94
C CYS A 311 -8.73 18.52 -14.40
N GLN A 312 -8.60 19.82 -14.68
CA GLN A 312 -8.79 20.36 -16.04
C GLN A 312 -7.74 19.82 -17.02
N ALA A 313 -6.47 19.69 -16.61
CA ALA A 313 -5.43 19.14 -17.48
C ALA A 313 -5.69 17.68 -17.84
N LEU A 314 -6.23 16.89 -16.91
CA LEU A 314 -6.61 15.51 -17.18
C LEU A 314 -7.80 15.42 -18.13
N ALA A 315 -8.82 16.27 -17.92
CA ALA A 315 -9.94 16.37 -18.85
C ALA A 315 -9.47 16.75 -20.26
N GLN A 316 -8.63 17.78 -20.38
CA GLN A 316 -8.05 18.20 -21.66
C GLN A 316 -7.27 17.07 -22.33
N HIS A 317 -6.45 16.34 -21.58
CA HIS A 317 -5.70 15.20 -22.10
C HIS A 317 -6.62 14.12 -22.68
N TYR A 318 -7.71 13.79 -21.99
CA TYR A 318 -8.68 12.81 -22.49
C TYR A 318 -9.52 13.30 -23.67
N PHE A 319 -9.83 14.60 -23.75
CA PHE A 319 -10.65 15.18 -24.81
C PHE A 319 -9.85 15.68 -26.03
N GLN A 320 -8.53 15.84 -25.94
CA GLN A 320 -7.67 16.25 -27.04
C GLN A 320 -7.87 15.47 -28.36
N PRO A 321 -8.09 14.14 -28.37
CA PRO A 321 -8.30 13.38 -29.61
C PRO A 321 -9.76 13.35 -30.08
N VAL A 322 -10.72 13.80 -29.26
CA VAL A 322 -12.15 13.70 -29.56
C VAL A 322 -12.56 14.94 -30.35
N PRO A 323 -13.08 14.79 -31.59
CA PRO A 323 -13.67 15.92 -32.29
C PRO A 323 -14.81 16.50 -31.46
N MET A 324 -14.72 17.78 -31.10
CA MET A 324 -15.79 18.47 -30.40
C MET A 324 -16.73 19.12 -31.43
N GLU A 325 -18.03 19.19 -31.14
CA GLU A 325 -18.99 19.85 -32.04
C GLU A 325 -18.65 21.34 -32.26
N SER A 326 -17.94 21.97 -31.32
CA SER A 326 -17.38 23.32 -31.41
C SER A 326 -16.29 23.55 -30.34
N GLU A 327 -15.44 24.56 -30.54
CA GLU A 327 -14.46 24.98 -29.52
C GLU A 327 -15.18 25.32 -28.19
N GLY A 328 -14.86 24.57 -27.12
CA GLY A 328 -15.43 24.75 -25.79
C GLY A 328 -16.71 23.96 -25.49
N SER A 329 -17.23 23.17 -26.43
CA SER A 329 -18.32 22.21 -26.14
C SER A 329 -17.79 21.02 -25.33
N LEU A 330 -18.53 20.56 -24.32
CA LEU A 330 -18.26 19.29 -23.62
C LEU A 330 -19.07 18.12 -24.21
N VAL A 331 -19.76 18.35 -25.34
CA VAL A 331 -20.45 17.31 -26.09
C VAL A 331 -19.45 16.71 -27.07
N PRO A 332 -19.06 15.43 -26.91
CA PRO A 332 -18.32 14.73 -27.94
C PRO A 332 -19.17 14.77 -29.21
N ALA A 333 -18.63 15.30 -30.31
CA ALA A 333 -19.15 14.84 -31.59
C ALA A 333 -18.75 13.36 -31.59
N ALA A 334 -19.72 12.45 -31.55
CA ALA A 334 -19.45 11.04 -31.74
C ALA A 334 -19.53 10.80 -33.25
N PRO A 335 -18.44 11.03 -34.04
CA PRO A 335 -18.44 10.61 -35.42
C PRO A 335 -18.68 9.10 -35.44
N ASP A 336 -19.45 8.65 -36.43
CA ASP A 336 -19.62 7.23 -36.69
C ASP A 336 -18.22 6.58 -36.77
N PRO A 337 -17.93 5.47 -36.05
CA PRO A 337 -16.64 4.79 -36.15
C PRO A 337 -16.20 4.50 -37.59
N ALA A 338 -17.15 4.37 -38.53
CA ALA A 338 -16.88 4.22 -39.97
C ALA A 338 -16.29 5.48 -40.65
N THR A 339 -16.21 6.61 -39.94
CA THR A 339 -15.72 7.91 -40.43
C THR A 339 -14.40 8.35 -39.78
N LEU A 340 -13.85 7.54 -38.87
CA LEU A 340 -12.55 7.76 -38.23
C LEU A 340 -11.43 7.07 -39.02
N THR A 341 -10.23 7.65 -39.03
CA THR A 341 -9.05 6.95 -39.59
C THR A 341 -8.57 5.85 -38.64
N ASP A 342 -7.82 4.88 -39.17
CA ASP A 342 -7.27 3.78 -38.37
C ASP A 342 -6.39 4.29 -37.21
N GLU A 343 -5.61 5.36 -37.43
CA GLU A 343 -4.80 6.01 -36.39
C GLU A 343 -5.67 6.62 -35.29
N GLN A 344 -6.79 7.27 -35.66
CA GLN A 344 -7.73 7.85 -34.69
C GLN A 344 -8.42 6.76 -33.87
N ILE A 345 -8.83 5.66 -34.51
CA ILE A 345 -9.42 4.50 -33.84
C ILE A 345 -8.42 3.88 -32.87
N ALA A 346 -7.17 3.66 -33.29
CA ALA A 346 -6.12 3.13 -32.44
C ALA A 346 -5.88 4.02 -31.21
N GLN A 347 -5.82 5.34 -31.40
CA GLN A 347 -5.61 6.30 -30.31
C GLN A 347 -6.79 6.31 -29.32
N ILE A 348 -8.03 6.30 -29.83
CA ILE A 348 -9.24 6.22 -29.00
C ILE A 348 -9.27 4.91 -28.21
N VAL A 349 -8.99 3.76 -28.84
CA VAL A 349 -8.99 2.46 -28.17
C VAL A 349 -7.95 2.42 -27.05
N THR A 350 -6.73 2.91 -27.29
CA THR A 350 -5.64 2.97 -26.31
C THR A 350 -6.07 3.68 -25.03
N TRP A 351 -6.80 4.79 -25.13
CA TRP A 351 -7.20 5.57 -23.95
C TRP A 351 -8.63 5.28 -23.46
N SER A 352 -9.43 4.53 -24.21
CA SER A 352 -10.84 4.24 -23.87
C SER A 352 -11.00 3.57 -22.50
N GLY A 353 -10.02 2.75 -22.09
CA GLY A 353 -9.99 2.14 -20.75
C GLY A 353 -9.83 3.18 -19.64
N GLU A 354 -8.87 4.09 -19.79
CA GLU A 354 -8.61 5.17 -18.82
C GLU A 354 -9.76 6.18 -18.79
N LEU A 355 -10.32 6.52 -19.96
CA LEU A 355 -11.49 7.40 -20.06
C LEU A 355 -12.69 6.81 -19.30
N LYS A 356 -12.98 5.51 -19.47
CA LYS A 356 -14.05 4.82 -18.72
C LYS A 356 -13.81 4.86 -17.22
N LYS A 357 -12.58 4.62 -16.76
CA LYS A 357 -12.22 4.71 -15.34
C LYS A 357 -12.43 6.13 -14.81
N TRP A 358 -11.99 7.16 -15.54
CA TRP A 358 -12.16 8.55 -15.15
C TRP A 358 -13.64 8.97 -15.11
N LEU A 359 -14.43 8.62 -16.12
CA LEU A 359 -15.89 8.84 -16.11
C LEU A 359 -16.54 8.19 -14.89
N GLY A 360 -16.19 6.95 -14.57
CA GLY A 360 -16.67 6.28 -13.35
C GLY A 360 -16.27 7.01 -12.07
N LYS A 361 -15.06 7.60 -11.99
CA LYS A 361 -14.65 8.43 -10.86
C LYS A 361 -15.47 9.72 -10.75
N VAL A 362 -15.76 10.38 -11.88
CA VAL A 362 -16.59 11.59 -11.92
C VAL A 362 -18.02 11.27 -11.49
N GLU A 363 -18.60 10.18 -12.00
CA GLU A 363 -19.93 9.71 -11.61
C GLU A 363 -20.01 9.39 -10.10
N ASN A 364 -19.04 8.64 -9.56
CA ASN A 364 -18.99 8.32 -8.13
C ASN A 364 -18.84 9.58 -7.28
N HIS A 365 -17.94 10.51 -7.66
CA HIS A 365 -17.77 11.77 -6.95
C HIS A 365 -19.05 12.62 -6.95
N ALA A 366 -19.73 12.70 -8.10
CA ALA A 366 -20.99 13.40 -8.22
C ALA A 366 -22.07 12.74 -7.35
N LEU A 367 -22.15 11.41 -7.36
CA LEU A 367 -23.09 10.65 -6.55
C LEU A 367 -22.85 10.86 -5.05
N ASP A 368 -21.60 10.80 -4.58
CA ASP A 368 -21.24 11.01 -3.18
C ASP A 368 -21.63 12.41 -2.70
N LYS A 369 -21.34 13.44 -3.51
CA LYS A 369 -21.76 14.82 -3.22
C LYS A 369 -23.28 14.98 -3.25
N ALA A 370 -23.96 14.33 -4.19
CA ALA A 370 -25.42 14.34 -4.27
C ALA A 370 -26.07 13.67 -3.06
N ASN A 371 -25.52 12.56 -2.58
CA ASN A 371 -25.94 11.90 -1.34
C ASN A 371 -25.73 12.78 -0.09
N GLN A 372 -24.81 13.75 -0.16
CA GLN A 372 -24.58 14.77 0.88
C GLN A 372 -25.43 16.04 0.68
N GLY A 373 -26.39 16.03 -0.25
CA GLY A 373 -27.31 17.13 -0.51
C GLY A 373 -26.86 18.16 -1.54
N HIS A 374 -25.78 17.90 -2.30
CA HIS A 374 -25.36 18.77 -3.39
C HIS A 374 -26.18 18.51 -4.67
N GLU A 375 -26.69 19.56 -5.31
CA GLU A 375 -27.44 19.44 -6.57
C GLU A 375 -26.56 19.78 -7.78
N TYR A 376 -26.53 18.89 -8.76
CA TYR A 376 -25.89 19.14 -10.06
C TYR A 376 -26.94 19.56 -11.09
N PRO A 377 -26.75 20.69 -11.81
CA PRO A 377 -27.68 21.11 -12.86
C PRO A 377 -27.94 20.01 -13.89
N GLY A 378 -29.21 19.70 -14.13
CA GLY A 378 -29.64 18.68 -15.11
C GLY A 378 -29.60 17.23 -14.63
N LEU A 379 -29.11 16.96 -13.42
CA LEU A 379 -29.10 15.63 -12.80
C LEU A 379 -30.05 15.59 -11.61
N LYS A 380 -30.61 14.41 -11.32
CA LYS A 380 -31.42 14.17 -10.11
C LYS A 380 -30.97 12.90 -9.41
N LEU A 381 -30.93 12.92 -8.09
CA LEU A 381 -30.70 11.73 -7.27
C LEU A 381 -32.00 10.92 -7.19
N VAL A 382 -31.91 9.61 -7.48
CA VAL A 382 -33.04 8.68 -7.43
C VAL A 382 -32.61 7.38 -6.78
N GLU A 383 -33.56 6.61 -6.24
CA GLU A 383 -33.29 5.26 -5.77
C GLU A 383 -32.82 4.38 -6.94
N GLY A 384 -31.77 3.59 -6.67
CA GLY A 384 -31.31 2.57 -7.61
C GLY A 384 -32.40 1.53 -7.90
N ARG A 385 -32.27 0.78 -8.98
CA ARG A 385 -33.20 -0.34 -9.27
C ARG A 385 -33.18 -1.34 -8.12
N SER A 386 -34.29 -1.45 -7.39
CA SER A 386 -34.43 -2.49 -6.37
C SER A 386 -34.57 -3.85 -7.05
N VAL A 387 -33.82 -4.83 -6.54
CA VAL A 387 -33.94 -6.23 -6.94
C VAL A 387 -34.79 -6.91 -5.88
N ARG A 388 -35.87 -7.59 -6.30
CA ARG A 388 -36.68 -8.38 -5.38
C ARG A 388 -35.82 -9.49 -4.78
N LYS A 389 -35.79 -9.56 -3.45
CA LYS A 389 -35.17 -10.65 -2.69
C LYS A 389 -36.25 -11.33 -1.86
N TYR A 390 -36.12 -12.63 -1.66
CA TYR A 390 -36.94 -13.33 -0.68
C TYR A 390 -36.57 -12.82 0.72
N THR A 391 -37.58 -12.56 1.54
CA THR A 391 -37.39 -12.09 2.93
C THR A 391 -36.98 -13.24 3.85
N ASP A 392 -37.38 -14.47 3.52
CA ASP A 392 -37.03 -15.69 4.21
C ASP A 392 -36.97 -16.81 3.17
N GLU A 393 -35.75 -17.23 2.82
CA GLU A 393 -35.53 -18.29 1.83
C GLU A 393 -36.03 -19.66 2.32
N THR A 394 -36.10 -19.88 3.64
CA THR A 394 -36.59 -21.13 4.24
C THR A 394 -38.10 -21.24 4.08
N ALA A 395 -38.83 -20.17 4.44
CA ALA A 395 -40.28 -20.13 4.27
C ALA A 395 -40.68 -20.22 2.79
N VAL A 396 -39.87 -19.65 1.89
CA VAL A 396 -40.07 -19.80 0.44
C VAL A 396 -39.83 -21.24 0.00
N ALA A 397 -38.78 -21.88 0.49
CA ALA A 397 -38.50 -23.27 0.17
C ALA A 397 -39.65 -24.19 0.62
N ASP A 398 -40.17 -24.00 1.84
CA ASP A 398 -41.29 -24.78 2.37
C ASP A 398 -42.56 -24.63 1.51
N VAL A 399 -42.94 -23.38 1.16
CA VAL A 399 -44.10 -23.11 0.30
C VAL A 399 -43.97 -23.75 -1.08
N VAL A 400 -42.77 -23.67 -1.69
CA VAL A 400 -42.54 -24.24 -3.02
C VAL A 400 -42.52 -25.77 -2.97
N GLN A 401 -42.03 -26.36 -1.89
CA GLN A 401 -42.08 -27.80 -1.66
C GLN A 401 -43.51 -28.31 -1.42
N GLU A 402 -44.33 -27.58 -0.67
CA GLU A 402 -45.77 -27.88 -0.51
C GLU A 402 -46.52 -27.83 -1.85
N LEU A 403 -46.11 -26.95 -2.76
CA LEU A 403 -46.61 -26.89 -4.13
C LEU A 403 -46.07 -28.01 -5.04
N GLY A 404 -45.23 -28.91 -4.51
CA GLY A 404 -44.69 -30.06 -5.24
C GLY A 404 -43.50 -29.75 -6.15
N HIS A 405 -42.83 -28.61 -5.94
CA HIS A 405 -41.67 -28.19 -6.72
C HIS A 405 -40.39 -28.16 -5.86
N ASP A 406 -39.21 -28.37 -6.48
CA ASP A 406 -37.92 -28.22 -5.81
C ASP A 406 -37.51 -26.73 -5.84
N PRO A 407 -37.45 -26.03 -4.69
CA PRO A 407 -37.09 -24.61 -4.64
C PRO A 407 -35.61 -24.34 -4.89
N TYR A 408 -34.76 -25.38 -4.86
CA TYR A 408 -33.32 -25.21 -4.87
C TYR A 408 -32.73 -25.40 -6.27
N GLU A 409 -31.88 -24.47 -6.69
CA GLU A 409 -31.07 -24.63 -7.88
C GLU A 409 -29.86 -25.55 -7.59
N LYS A 410 -29.84 -26.74 -8.19
CA LYS A 410 -28.68 -27.65 -8.10
C LYS A 410 -27.63 -27.24 -9.13
N LYS A 411 -26.72 -26.36 -8.71
CA LYS A 411 -25.60 -25.90 -9.54
C LYS A 411 -24.32 -26.64 -9.17
N VAL A 412 -23.56 -27.06 -10.20
CA VAL A 412 -22.21 -27.57 -10.02
C VAL A 412 -21.34 -26.48 -9.39
N LEU A 413 -20.59 -26.81 -8.34
CA LEU A 413 -19.71 -25.85 -7.68
C LEU A 413 -18.71 -25.23 -8.67
N GLY A 414 -18.41 -23.95 -8.48
CA GLY A 414 -17.32 -23.30 -9.21
C GLY A 414 -15.98 -23.97 -8.91
N ILE A 415 -15.03 -23.88 -9.85
CA ILE A 415 -13.73 -24.57 -9.78
C ILE A 415 -13.09 -24.42 -8.41
N THR A 416 -12.94 -23.20 -7.88
CA THR A 416 -12.32 -22.96 -6.57
C THR A 416 -13.02 -23.67 -5.42
N ALA A 417 -14.36 -23.60 -5.35
CA ALA A 417 -15.13 -24.28 -4.30
C ALA A 417 -15.07 -25.80 -4.45
N MET A 418 -15.04 -26.30 -5.69
CA MET A 418 -14.90 -27.73 -5.99
C MET A 418 -13.49 -28.24 -5.64
N THR A 419 -12.44 -27.47 -5.93
CA THR A 419 -11.05 -27.78 -5.57
C THR A 419 -10.88 -27.81 -4.06
N LYS A 420 -11.50 -26.87 -3.32
CA LYS A 420 -11.49 -26.87 -1.85
C LYS A 420 -12.22 -28.10 -1.28
N LEU A 421 -13.35 -28.51 -1.87
CA LEU A 421 -14.11 -29.68 -1.44
C LEU A 421 -13.35 -31.00 -1.65
N LEU A 422 -12.70 -31.16 -2.81
CA LEU A 422 -12.04 -32.42 -3.20
C LEU A 422 -10.56 -32.50 -2.80
N GLY A 423 -9.95 -31.35 -2.49
CA GLY A 423 -8.50 -31.20 -2.36
C GLY A 423 -7.81 -31.15 -3.74
N LYS A 424 -6.75 -30.33 -3.85
CA LYS A 424 -6.05 -30.03 -5.12
C LYS A 424 -5.66 -31.30 -5.90
N LYS A 425 -5.04 -32.27 -5.21
CA LYS A 425 -4.58 -33.53 -5.84
C LYS A 425 -5.73 -34.34 -6.47
N THR A 426 -6.84 -34.51 -5.74
CA THR A 426 -8.01 -35.25 -6.22
C THR A 426 -8.73 -34.48 -7.33
N PHE A 427 -8.83 -33.16 -7.18
CA PHE A 427 -9.42 -32.29 -8.18
C PHE A 427 -8.69 -32.38 -9.52
N ASP A 428 -7.36 -32.24 -9.51
CA ASP A 428 -6.54 -32.27 -10.73
C ASP A 428 -6.61 -33.64 -11.43
N GLN A 429 -6.68 -34.73 -10.65
CA GLN A 429 -6.74 -36.09 -11.20
C GLN A 429 -8.13 -36.47 -11.75
N SER A 430 -9.21 -36.09 -11.05
CA SER A 430 -10.57 -36.56 -11.35
C SER A 430 -11.42 -35.55 -12.11
N VAL A 431 -11.25 -34.25 -11.85
CA VAL A 431 -12.02 -33.17 -12.47
C VAL A 431 -11.20 -32.44 -13.53
N GLY A 432 -9.88 -32.35 -13.36
CA GLY A 432 -8.95 -31.74 -14.31
C GLY A 432 -9.16 -32.17 -15.78
N PRO A 433 -9.34 -33.48 -16.09
CA PRO A 433 -9.62 -33.94 -17.45
C PRO A 433 -10.93 -33.41 -18.07
N LEU A 434 -11.85 -32.89 -17.25
CA LEU A 434 -13.14 -32.34 -17.65
C LEU A 434 -13.09 -30.81 -17.82
N LEU A 435 -11.96 -30.17 -17.50
CA LEU A 435 -11.78 -28.73 -17.68
C LEU A 435 -11.41 -28.42 -19.12
N HIS A 436 -12.24 -27.60 -19.77
CA HIS A 436 -11.90 -26.96 -21.02
C HIS A 436 -11.56 -25.50 -20.74
N LYS A 437 -10.33 -25.08 -21.00
CA LYS A 437 -9.92 -23.68 -20.98
C LYS A 437 -10.09 -23.13 -22.40
N PRO A 438 -11.23 -22.47 -22.72
CA PRO A 438 -11.38 -21.87 -24.05
C PRO A 438 -10.30 -20.80 -24.26
N ALA A 439 -9.86 -20.65 -25.50
CA ALA A 439 -9.04 -19.52 -25.88
C ALA A 439 -9.78 -18.22 -25.52
N GLY A 440 -9.09 -17.28 -24.89
CA GLY A 440 -9.66 -15.97 -24.57
C GLY A 440 -10.12 -15.26 -25.84
N LYS A 441 -11.20 -14.47 -25.75
CA LYS A 441 -11.66 -13.68 -26.89
C LYS A 441 -10.54 -12.73 -27.36
N PRO A 442 -10.24 -12.66 -28.67
CA PRO A 442 -9.32 -11.67 -29.21
C PRO A 442 -9.70 -10.27 -28.73
N THR A 443 -8.73 -9.54 -28.20
CA THR A 443 -8.93 -8.20 -27.65
C THR A 443 -7.81 -7.32 -28.19
N LEU A 444 -8.16 -6.12 -28.65
CA LEU A 444 -7.16 -5.13 -29.05
C LEU A 444 -6.56 -4.50 -27.79
N VAL A 445 -5.24 -4.45 -27.75
CA VAL A 445 -4.43 -3.96 -26.65
C VAL A 445 -3.30 -3.11 -27.24
N PRO A 446 -2.71 -2.19 -26.46
CA PRO A 446 -1.51 -1.46 -26.87
C PRO A 446 -0.38 -2.40 -27.33
N ALA A 447 0.49 -1.93 -28.24
CA ALA A 447 1.53 -2.75 -28.87
C ALA A 447 2.65 -3.22 -27.91
N ASP A 448 2.78 -2.54 -26.78
CA ASP A 448 3.69 -2.85 -25.67
C ASP A 448 3.11 -3.84 -24.65
N ASP A 449 1.86 -4.29 -24.84
CA ASP A 449 1.29 -5.38 -24.06
C ASP A 449 2.15 -6.65 -24.23
N PRO A 450 2.58 -7.31 -23.14
CA PRO A 450 3.52 -8.43 -23.20
C PRO A 450 2.93 -9.69 -23.82
N ARG A 451 1.60 -9.75 -24.04
CA ARG A 451 0.95 -10.90 -24.68
C ARG A 451 1.30 -10.94 -26.17
N PRO A 452 1.66 -12.12 -26.71
CA PRO A 452 2.00 -12.24 -28.12
C PRO A 452 0.79 -11.89 -29.01
N ALA A 453 1.04 -11.16 -30.09
CA ALA A 453 0.03 -10.86 -31.10
C ALA A 453 -0.57 -12.16 -31.67
N LEU A 454 -1.89 -12.17 -31.86
CA LEU A 454 -2.57 -13.30 -32.46
C LEU A 454 -2.29 -13.35 -33.97
N THR A 455 -1.78 -14.49 -34.46
CA THR A 455 -1.71 -14.76 -35.90
C THR A 455 -3.11 -15.06 -36.42
N ILE A 456 -3.69 -14.14 -37.18
CA ILE A 456 -5.00 -14.33 -37.81
C ILE A 456 -4.83 -15.30 -38.99
N ALA A 457 -5.70 -16.32 -39.07
CA ALA A 457 -5.72 -17.22 -40.20
C ALA A 457 -6.11 -16.47 -41.48
N THR A 458 -5.20 -16.39 -42.45
CA THR A 458 -5.47 -15.88 -43.81
C THR A 458 -5.93 -17.01 -44.72
N ALA A 459 -6.62 -16.69 -45.82
CA ALA A 459 -7.07 -17.71 -46.79
C ALA A 459 -5.93 -18.63 -47.26
N ASP A 460 -4.71 -18.09 -47.43
CA ASP A 460 -3.51 -18.85 -47.81
C ASP A 460 -3.01 -19.81 -46.72
N THR A 461 -3.32 -19.55 -45.45
CA THR A 461 -2.96 -20.45 -44.33
C THR A 461 -4.03 -21.51 -44.05
N VAL A 462 -5.24 -21.36 -44.60
CA VAL A 462 -6.39 -22.27 -44.37
C VAL A 462 -6.64 -23.19 -45.57
N PHE A 463 -6.34 -22.74 -46.79
CA PHE A 463 -6.54 -23.52 -48.01
C PHE A 463 -5.20 -23.90 -48.64
N GLN A 464 -4.95 -25.21 -48.79
CA GLN A 464 -3.82 -25.66 -49.62
C GLN A 464 -4.19 -25.59 -51.12
N PRO A 465 -3.31 -25.08 -51.99
CA PRO A 465 -3.54 -25.08 -53.43
C PRO A 465 -3.72 -26.51 -53.92
N ILE A 466 -4.77 -26.76 -54.71
CA ILE A 466 -4.93 -28.06 -55.39
C ILE A 466 -3.89 -28.10 -56.50
N GLU A 467 -2.87 -28.95 -56.35
CA GLU A 467 -1.95 -29.24 -57.45
C GLU A 467 -2.72 -29.89 -58.59
N THR A 468 -2.88 -29.15 -59.69
CA THR A 468 -3.39 -29.70 -60.93
C THR A 468 -2.38 -30.69 -61.47
N LYS A 469 -2.69 -31.99 -61.40
CA LYS A 469 -1.99 -33.02 -62.17
C LYS A 469 -2.17 -32.71 -63.65
N GLU A 470 -1.13 -32.22 -64.30
CA GLU A 470 -1.00 -32.27 -65.75
C GLU A 470 -1.04 -33.74 -66.18
N THR A 471 -2.11 -34.13 -66.85
CA THR A 471 -2.16 -35.39 -67.61
C THR A 471 -1.39 -35.17 -68.91
N ALA A 472 -0.33 -35.96 -69.08
CA ALA A 472 0.49 -36.05 -70.30
C ALA A 472 -0.31 -36.47 -71.54
#